data_AF-A0AAU9VT64-F1
#
_entry.id   AF-A0AAU9VT64-F1
#
_cell.length_a   1.000
_cell.length_b   1.000
_cell.length_c   1.000
_cell.angle_alpha   90.00
_cell.angle_beta   90.00
_cell.angle_gamma   90.00
#
_symmetry.space_group_name_H-M   'P 1'
#
loop_
_entity.id
_entity.type
_entity.pdbx_description
1 polymer ?
#
loop_
_entity_poly.entity_id
_entity_poly.type
_entity_poly.pdbx_seq_one_letter_code
_entity_poly.pdbx_strand_id
1 'polypeptide(L)'
;MRTQTVVGVLCTVVFFHLVSRMAHANAIGKCKSQVSAFQKALQGHTYDTFKVNSPDVCVKRCDKEEKCQSINFVIDESICELNKESKEARPDNYVTDPRRIYMTVKFDKGGCFKSIVILNSWSFDCMYTCMYVYTWPSGTYGLPRSKTGCPQSPHASEWQIGWRLQDTEDTYPDSRHSNSFHIDAVVLKSHVNRSFCIKHVDKVSTEAKPWPKGQYCIYKKGVCPVGLSEGFIKWDDEDTNNKNNNGGTLPDGIYDKDTRISFCCRTNGNKSDPITLPVEKPFYLLAYGSSECQKVERALGTEEYIQYDNEDSKNSDEWEGSHPFMKY
;
A
#
# COMPACT_ATOMS: atom_id res chain seq x y z
N MET A 1 11.98 25.10 33.65
CA MET A 1 12.62 23.76 33.62
C MET A 1 12.54 22.98 34.95
N ARG A 2 11.47 23.12 35.77
CA ARG A 2 11.26 22.23 36.93
C ARG A 2 9.84 21.70 37.12
N THR A 3 8.88 22.09 36.27
CA THR A 3 7.46 21.69 36.37
C THR A 3 7.02 20.60 35.39
N GLN A 4 7.74 20.37 34.28
CA GLN A 4 7.40 19.30 33.31
C GLN A 4 7.81 17.90 33.77
N THR A 5 8.84 17.77 34.63
CA THR A 5 9.33 16.48 35.12
C THR A 5 8.38 15.82 36.11
N VAL A 6 7.59 16.60 36.85
CA VAL A 6 6.69 16.10 37.91
C VAL A 6 5.38 15.57 37.34
N VAL A 7 4.86 16.18 36.27
CA VAL A 7 3.61 15.73 35.59
C VAL A 7 3.81 14.39 34.88
N GLY A 8 4.98 14.16 34.28
CA GLY A 8 5.33 12.89 33.62
C GLY A 8 5.39 11.70 34.58
N VAL A 9 5.96 11.89 35.78
CA VAL A 9 6.08 10.84 36.81
C VAL A 9 4.73 10.50 37.45
N LEU A 10 3.85 11.49 37.64
CA LEU A 10 2.48 11.26 38.14
C LEU A 10 1.63 10.47 37.13
N CYS A 11 1.78 10.74 35.83
CA CYS A 11 1.00 10.06 34.79
C CYS A 11 1.39 8.59 34.62
N THR A 12 2.67 8.24 34.78
CA THR A 12 3.14 6.85 34.72
C THR A 12 2.64 6.03 35.91
N VAL A 13 2.63 6.60 37.12
CA VAL A 13 2.18 5.90 38.34
C VAL A 13 0.67 5.65 38.31
N VAL A 14 -0.13 6.60 37.81
CA VAL A 14 -1.59 6.43 37.64
C VAL A 14 -1.88 5.36 36.57
N PHE A 15 -1.11 5.32 35.47
CA PHE A 15 -1.23 4.26 34.47
C PHE A 15 -0.97 2.88 35.09
N PHE A 16 0.14 2.70 35.83
CA PHE A 16 0.46 1.44 36.51
C PHE A 16 -0.61 1.00 37.53
N HIS A 17 -1.22 1.94 38.27
CA HIS A 17 -2.32 1.63 39.19
C HIS A 17 -3.64 1.28 38.49
N LEU A 18 -3.91 1.82 37.29
CA LEU A 18 -5.09 1.48 36.50
C LEU A 18 -4.95 0.09 35.84
N VAL A 19 -3.75 -0.28 35.37
CA VAL A 19 -3.52 -1.65 34.84
C VAL A 19 -3.56 -2.71 35.94
N SER A 20 -3.21 -2.36 37.19
CA SER A 20 -3.21 -3.30 38.32
C SER A 20 -4.61 -3.67 38.84
N ARG A 21 -5.67 -2.96 38.41
CA ARG A 21 -7.06 -3.19 38.88
C ARG A 21 -7.98 -3.83 37.83
N MET A 22 -7.49 -4.13 36.63
CA MET A 22 -8.25 -4.91 35.66
C MET A 22 -8.18 -6.40 36.02
N ALA A 23 -9.31 -6.96 36.44
CA ALA A 23 -9.48 -8.39 36.60
C ALA A 23 -9.17 -9.08 35.26
N HIS A 24 -8.10 -9.86 35.23
CA HIS A 24 -7.69 -10.63 34.06
C HIS A 24 -8.65 -11.81 33.88
N ALA A 25 -9.58 -11.68 32.93
CA ALA A 25 -10.24 -12.85 32.37
C ALA A 25 -9.19 -13.67 31.60
N ASN A 26 -8.88 -14.86 32.10
CA ASN A 26 -7.80 -15.72 31.60
C ASN A 26 -8.07 -16.21 30.15
N ALA A 27 -7.32 -15.65 29.21
CA ALA A 27 -6.99 -16.29 27.93
C ALA A 27 -5.54 -16.01 27.47
N ILE A 28 -4.69 -15.45 28.35
CA ILE A 28 -3.30 -15.13 28.02
C ILE A 28 -2.44 -16.34 28.37
N GLY A 29 -1.87 -17.00 27.35
CA GLY A 29 -0.86 -18.05 27.54
C GLY A 29 -0.93 -19.28 26.64
N LYS A 30 -1.95 -19.45 25.79
CA LYS A 30 -2.04 -20.62 24.89
C LYS A 30 -1.48 -20.43 23.48
N CYS A 31 -1.11 -19.20 23.11
CA CYS A 31 -0.67 -18.89 21.75
C CYS A 31 0.65 -18.12 21.78
N LYS A 32 1.73 -18.76 21.32
CA LYS A 32 3.01 -18.10 21.05
C LYS A 32 2.95 -17.49 19.65
N SER A 33 3.08 -16.18 19.52
CA SER A 33 3.37 -15.55 18.23
C SER A 33 4.85 -15.75 17.91
N GLN A 34 5.16 -16.23 16.70
CA GLN A 34 6.54 -16.27 16.22
C GLN A 34 6.74 -15.17 15.19
N VAL A 35 7.90 -14.53 15.32
CA VAL A 35 8.28 -13.35 14.55
C VAL A 35 9.12 -13.80 13.37
N SER A 36 8.75 -13.39 12.16
CA SER A 36 9.63 -13.63 11.00
C SER A 36 10.90 -12.78 11.14
N ALA A 37 12.05 -13.33 10.79
CA ALA A 37 13.30 -12.60 10.83
C ALA A 37 13.68 -12.10 9.43
N PHE A 38 13.61 -10.78 9.23
CA PHE A 38 14.06 -10.12 8.01
C PHE A 38 15.61 -10.14 7.93
N GLN A 39 16.14 -10.20 6.71
CA GLN A 39 17.58 -10.33 6.41
C GLN A 39 18.24 -11.55 7.05
N LYS A 40 17.50 -12.64 7.19
CA LYS A 40 17.99 -13.86 7.83
C LYS A 40 17.64 -15.07 6.98
N ALA A 41 18.50 -16.07 7.03
CA ALA A 41 18.31 -17.34 6.35
C ALA A 41 18.97 -18.48 7.13
N LEU A 42 18.44 -19.69 6.97
CA LEU A 42 19.07 -20.91 7.42
C LEU A 42 19.78 -21.57 6.23
N GLN A 43 21.10 -21.68 6.28
CA GLN A 43 21.91 -22.16 5.18
C GLN A 43 22.15 -23.68 5.26
N GLY A 44 22.15 -24.37 4.11
CA GLY A 44 22.56 -25.79 4.03
C GLY A 44 21.50 -26.81 4.48
N HIS A 45 20.31 -26.36 4.86
CA HIS A 45 19.21 -27.22 5.35
C HIS A 45 18.00 -27.26 4.42
N THR A 46 18.08 -26.59 3.28
CA THR A 46 17.04 -26.55 2.26
C THR A 46 16.91 -27.91 1.58
N TYR A 47 15.70 -28.44 1.53
CA TYR A 47 15.41 -29.72 0.87
C TYR A 47 14.42 -29.61 -0.29
N ASP A 48 13.73 -28.47 -0.41
CA ASP A 48 12.80 -28.19 -1.51
C ASP A 48 12.80 -26.69 -1.82
N THR A 49 12.57 -26.35 -3.08
CA THR A 49 12.62 -24.97 -3.56
C THR A 49 11.62 -24.77 -4.69
N PHE A 50 10.75 -23.77 -4.56
CA PHE A 50 9.71 -23.49 -5.57
C PHE A 50 9.32 -22.02 -5.56
N LYS A 51 8.82 -21.53 -6.70
CA LYS A 51 8.32 -20.16 -6.83
C LYS A 51 6.93 -20.03 -6.22
N VAL A 52 6.69 -18.95 -5.50
CA VAL A 52 5.38 -18.60 -4.91
C VAL A 52 5.15 -17.11 -5.02
N ASN A 53 3.90 -16.66 -5.04
CA ASN A 53 3.59 -15.23 -5.12
C ASN A 53 3.70 -14.51 -3.76
N SER A 54 3.77 -15.26 -2.66
CA SER A 54 3.78 -14.69 -1.31
C SER A 54 4.33 -15.68 -0.26
N PRO A 55 4.92 -15.18 0.85
CA PRO A 55 5.49 -16.03 1.90
C PRO A 55 4.46 -16.91 2.62
N ASP A 56 3.18 -16.55 2.66
CA ASP A 56 2.15 -17.36 3.33
C ASP A 56 1.93 -18.71 2.63
N VAL A 57 2.13 -18.77 1.30
CA VAL A 57 2.08 -20.02 0.54
C VAL A 57 3.21 -20.96 0.98
N CYS A 58 4.39 -20.39 1.22
CA CYS A 58 5.56 -21.12 1.72
C CYS A 58 5.28 -21.73 3.10
N VAL A 59 4.74 -20.94 4.02
CA VAL A 59 4.34 -21.39 5.37
C VAL A 59 3.25 -22.46 5.31
N LYS A 60 2.21 -22.27 4.49
CA LYS A 60 1.11 -23.24 4.33
C LYS A 60 1.59 -24.59 3.83
N ARG A 61 2.57 -24.62 2.92
CA ARG A 61 3.14 -25.87 2.42
C ARG A 61 4.06 -26.51 3.46
N CYS A 62 4.94 -25.72 4.07
CA CYS A 62 5.82 -26.21 5.13
C CYS A 62 5.02 -26.86 6.27
N ASP A 63 3.92 -26.25 6.70
CA ASP A 63 3.07 -26.79 7.76
C ASP A 63 2.41 -28.13 7.40
N LYS A 64 2.14 -28.39 6.12
CA LYS A 64 1.60 -29.67 5.63
C LYS A 64 2.68 -30.75 5.51
N GLU A 65 3.95 -30.37 5.46
CA GLU A 65 5.06 -31.30 5.29
C GLU A 65 5.68 -31.67 6.64
N GLU A 66 5.55 -32.94 7.03
CA GLU A 66 6.03 -33.40 8.34
C GLU A 66 7.53 -33.17 8.56
N LYS A 67 8.36 -33.14 7.52
CA LYS A 67 9.80 -32.87 7.67
C LYS A 67 10.14 -31.37 7.75
N CYS A 68 9.23 -30.47 7.38
CA CYS A 68 9.53 -29.04 7.31
C CYS A 68 9.53 -28.42 8.70
N GLN A 69 10.58 -27.71 9.07
CA GLN A 69 10.72 -27.05 10.37
C GLN A 69 10.76 -25.53 10.24
N SER A 70 11.35 -25.03 9.14
CA SER A 70 11.45 -23.60 8.85
C SER A 70 11.48 -23.34 7.35
N ILE A 71 11.42 -22.07 6.96
CA ILE A 71 11.52 -21.63 5.57
C ILE A 71 12.50 -20.47 5.42
N ASN A 72 13.12 -20.36 4.24
CA ASN A 72 13.69 -19.10 3.75
C ASN A 72 12.83 -18.62 2.58
N PHE A 73 12.50 -17.34 2.56
CA PHE A 73 11.83 -16.73 1.42
C PHE A 73 12.76 -15.71 0.76
N VAL A 74 13.13 -15.94 -0.50
CA VAL A 74 13.93 -15.02 -1.32
C VAL A 74 13.00 -13.97 -1.91
N ILE A 75 13.21 -12.72 -1.51
CA ILE A 75 12.26 -11.63 -1.76
C ILE A 75 12.23 -11.27 -3.25
N ASP A 76 13.39 -11.05 -3.85
CA ASP A 76 13.49 -10.53 -5.23
C ASP A 76 13.06 -11.53 -6.30
N GLU A 77 13.21 -12.83 -6.00
CA GLU A 77 12.92 -13.92 -6.95
C GLU A 77 11.60 -14.63 -6.62
N SER A 78 10.96 -14.26 -5.51
CA SER A 78 9.75 -14.88 -4.97
C SER A 78 9.88 -16.40 -4.82
N ILE A 79 11.03 -16.84 -4.31
CA ILE A 79 11.37 -18.25 -4.13
C ILE A 79 11.17 -18.65 -2.67
N CYS A 80 10.42 -19.73 -2.45
CA CYS A 80 10.30 -20.41 -1.17
C CYS A 80 11.29 -21.56 -1.10
N GLU A 81 12.10 -21.59 -0.05
CA GLU A 81 12.98 -22.69 0.31
C GLU A 81 12.48 -23.33 1.62
N LEU A 82 12.15 -24.62 1.58
CA LEU A 82 11.75 -25.38 2.76
C LEU A 82 12.97 -26.00 3.43
N ASN A 83 13.08 -25.83 4.74
CA ASN A 83 14.18 -26.34 5.54
C ASN A 83 13.72 -27.43 6.50
N LYS A 84 14.53 -28.48 6.64
CA LYS A 84 14.26 -29.60 7.55
C LYS A 84 14.67 -29.33 9.00
N GLU A 85 15.28 -28.17 9.27
CA GLU A 85 15.81 -27.74 10.57
C GLU A 85 15.32 -26.33 10.92
N SER A 86 15.53 -25.89 12.15
CA SER A 86 15.25 -24.52 12.60
C SER A 86 16.52 -23.80 13.10
N LYS A 87 16.42 -22.49 13.31
CA LYS A 87 17.50 -21.68 13.92
C LYS A 87 17.88 -22.13 15.33
N GLU A 88 16.93 -22.69 16.08
CA GLU A 88 17.19 -23.24 17.42
C GLU A 88 18.00 -24.53 17.36
N ALA A 89 17.72 -25.40 16.37
CA ALA A 89 18.44 -26.65 16.17
C ALA A 89 19.83 -26.45 15.53
N ARG A 90 19.97 -25.42 14.68
CA ARG A 90 21.18 -25.15 13.89
C ARG A 90 21.59 -23.68 13.94
N PRO A 91 21.98 -23.16 15.12
CA PRO A 91 22.31 -21.74 15.29
C PRO A 91 23.48 -21.29 14.42
N ASP A 92 24.48 -22.15 14.19
CA ASP A 92 25.66 -21.82 13.38
C ASP A 92 25.34 -21.63 11.89
N ASN A 93 24.21 -22.18 11.43
CA ASN A 93 23.75 -22.03 10.05
C ASN A 93 22.73 -20.90 9.88
N TYR A 94 22.38 -20.21 10.97
CA TYR A 94 21.45 -19.09 10.94
C TYR A 94 22.21 -17.79 10.64
N VAL A 95 22.25 -17.46 9.35
CA VAL A 95 23.09 -16.39 8.81
C VAL A 95 22.29 -15.13 8.48
N THR A 96 23.00 -14.01 8.36
CA THR A 96 22.44 -12.77 7.80
C THR A 96 22.50 -12.84 6.28
N ASP A 97 21.35 -12.67 5.62
CA ASP A 97 21.22 -12.57 4.16
C ASP A 97 20.19 -11.48 3.83
N PRO A 98 20.62 -10.31 3.29
CA PRO A 98 19.74 -9.18 3.03
C PRO A 98 18.55 -9.44 2.11
N ARG A 99 18.61 -10.48 1.27
CA ARG A 99 17.57 -10.78 0.26
C ARG A 99 16.52 -11.77 0.76
N ARG A 100 16.59 -12.18 2.03
CA ARG A 100 15.82 -13.30 2.56
C ARG A 100 15.04 -12.98 3.82
N ILE A 101 13.95 -13.70 3.99
CA ILE A 101 13.15 -13.75 5.22
C ILE A 101 13.16 -15.17 5.76
N TYR A 102 13.56 -15.35 7.02
CA TYR A 102 13.53 -16.64 7.72
C TYR A 102 12.29 -16.75 8.62
N MET A 103 11.65 -17.91 8.63
CA MET A 103 10.53 -18.22 9.53
C MET A 103 10.58 -19.67 10.03
N THR A 104 10.48 -19.88 11.35
CA THR A 104 10.20 -21.22 11.93
C THR A 104 8.70 -21.51 11.80
N VAL A 105 8.32 -22.71 11.31
CA VAL A 105 6.92 -23.05 10.99
C VAL A 105 6.30 -24.04 11.97
N LYS A 106 7.07 -24.96 12.56
CA LYS A 106 6.50 -25.91 13.55
C LYS A 106 6.36 -25.27 14.93
N PHE A 107 5.14 -25.37 15.48
CA PHE A 107 4.78 -24.94 16.83
C PHE A 107 4.72 -26.14 17.79
N ASP A 108 5.02 -25.92 19.07
CA ASP A 108 4.65 -26.85 20.13
C ASP A 108 3.14 -27.14 20.02
N LYS A 109 2.75 -28.42 20.05
CA LYS A 109 1.38 -28.91 19.76
C LYS A 109 0.32 -28.28 20.68
N GLY A 110 -0.25 -27.16 20.27
CA GLY A 110 -1.40 -26.50 20.88
C GLY A 110 -2.07 -25.62 19.84
N GLY A 111 -3.27 -26.01 19.40
CA GLY A 111 -3.99 -25.37 18.31
C GLY A 111 -4.20 -23.87 18.54
N CYS A 112 -3.54 -23.04 17.73
CA CYS A 112 -3.79 -21.61 17.63
C CYS A 112 -3.76 -21.17 16.17
N PHE A 113 -4.58 -20.16 15.84
CA PHE A 113 -4.68 -19.61 14.47
C PHE A 113 -3.36 -18.97 14.03
N LYS A 114 -2.93 -19.28 12.79
CA LYS A 114 -1.68 -18.82 12.19
C LYS A 114 -1.79 -17.36 11.75
N SER A 115 -1.20 -16.44 12.51
CA SER A 115 -0.96 -15.07 12.06
C SER A 115 0.55 -14.85 11.93
N ILE A 116 1.01 -14.47 10.73
CA ILE A 116 2.41 -14.13 10.48
C ILE A 116 2.60 -12.66 10.87
N VAL A 117 3.52 -12.38 11.78
CA VAL A 117 3.93 -11.02 12.13
C VAL A 117 5.39 -10.86 11.75
N ILE A 118 5.67 -9.96 10.80
CA ILE A 118 7.02 -9.60 10.39
C ILE A 118 7.51 -8.48 11.30
N LEU A 119 8.43 -8.77 12.23
CA LEU A 119 9.10 -7.73 13.04
C LEU A 119 10.60 -7.75 12.76
N ASN A 120 11.17 -6.58 12.45
CA ASN A 120 12.60 -6.37 12.32
C ASN A 120 13.26 -6.47 13.71
N SER A 121 14.28 -7.32 13.90
CA SER A 121 14.81 -7.62 15.23
C SER A 121 16.01 -6.75 15.68
N TRP A 122 15.73 -5.84 16.63
CA TRP A 122 16.48 -5.35 17.80
C TRP A 122 18.03 -5.29 17.78
N SER A 123 18.55 -4.07 17.59
CA SER A 123 19.73 -3.54 18.31
C SER A 123 19.28 -2.28 19.05
N PHE A 124 19.85 -1.96 20.21
CA PHE A 124 19.37 -0.86 21.08
C PHE A 124 19.51 0.55 20.44
N ASP A 125 20.37 0.72 19.43
CA ASP A 125 20.38 1.91 18.56
C ASP A 125 19.12 2.03 17.67
N CYS A 126 18.36 0.94 17.54
CA CYS A 126 17.11 0.87 16.81
C CYS A 126 15.89 1.29 17.62
N MET A 127 15.99 1.48 18.94
CA MET A 127 14.87 2.07 19.69
C MET A 127 14.56 3.50 19.19
N TYR A 128 15.57 4.18 18.61
CA TYR A 128 15.43 5.48 17.95
C TYR A 128 15.23 5.42 16.43
N THR A 129 15.55 4.30 15.76
CA THR A 129 15.38 4.15 14.29
C THR A 129 14.19 3.27 13.86
N CYS A 130 13.57 2.48 14.74
CA CYS A 130 12.29 1.79 14.49
C CYS A 130 11.05 2.67 14.77
N MET A 131 11.24 3.89 15.26
CA MET A 131 10.22 4.94 15.25
C MET A 131 10.16 5.70 13.92
N TYR A 132 10.87 5.27 12.87
CA TYR A 132 10.61 5.74 11.51
C TYR A 132 9.29 5.16 11.02
N VAL A 133 8.23 5.79 11.50
CA VAL A 133 6.93 5.73 10.89
C VAL A 133 7.12 6.24 9.46
N TYR A 134 7.02 5.35 8.47
CA TYR A 134 6.99 5.74 7.06
C TYR A 134 5.64 6.45 6.84
N THR A 135 5.62 7.72 7.20
CA THR A 135 4.50 8.61 6.97
C THR A 135 4.42 8.91 5.49
N TRP A 136 3.19 8.99 4.98
CA TRP A 136 2.95 9.50 3.66
C TRP A 136 3.42 10.96 3.55
N PRO A 137 3.86 11.41 2.36
CA PRO A 137 4.25 12.79 2.17
C PRO A 137 3.17 13.79 2.59
N SER A 138 3.63 14.99 2.94
CA SER A 138 2.79 16.12 3.35
C SER A 138 1.87 16.61 2.23
N GLY A 139 0.87 17.38 2.63
CA GLY A 139 -0.17 17.93 1.77
C GLY A 139 -1.45 17.08 1.73
N THR A 140 -2.46 17.64 1.06
CA THR A 140 -3.74 17.02 0.78
C THR A 140 -3.77 16.55 -0.67
N TYR A 141 -4.23 15.32 -0.90
CA TYR A 141 -4.23 14.69 -2.21
C TYR A 141 -5.09 13.43 -2.19
N GLY A 142 -5.28 12.81 -3.35
CA GLY A 142 -5.93 11.51 -3.48
C GLY A 142 -5.09 10.49 -4.24
N LEU A 143 -5.37 9.22 -4.00
CA LEU A 143 -4.81 8.09 -4.73
C LEU A 143 -5.95 7.17 -5.20
N PRO A 144 -5.75 6.42 -6.30
CA PRO A 144 -6.64 5.32 -6.63
C PRO A 144 -6.72 4.32 -5.47
N ARG A 145 -7.93 3.85 -5.17
CA ARG A 145 -8.12 2.83 -4.13
C ARG A 145 -7.79 1.45 -4.72
N SER A 146 -7.08 0.62 -3.95
CA SER A 146 -6.90 -0.80 -4.30
C SER A 146 -8.07 -1.64 -3.82
N LYS A 147 -8.27 -2.83 -4.39
CA LYS A 147 -9.21 -3.84 -3.85
C LYS A 147 -8.91 -4.21 -2.39
N THR A 148 -7.67 -4.02 -1.93
CA THR A 148 -7.26 -4.24 -0.53
C THR A 148 -7.51 -3.03 0.40
N GLY A 149 -8.04 -1.94 -0.15
CA GLY A 149 -8.37 -0.71 0.54
C GLY A 149 -7.36 0.42 0.32
N CYS A 150 -7.45 1.43 1.18
CA CYS A 150 -6.54 2.57 1.17
C CYS A 150 -5.18 2.23 1.76
N PRO A 151 -4.14 3.00 1.40
CA PRO A 151 -2.81 2.81 1.95
C PRO A 151 -2.80 2.85 3.47
N GLN A 152 -1.83 2.17 4.07
CA GLN A 152 -1.68 2.22 5.52
C GLN A 152 -1.20 3.61 5.93
N SER A 153 -1.82 4.12 6.99
CA SER A 153 -1.38 5.32 7.69
C SER A 153 -1.24 5.00 9.18
N PRO A 154 -0.27 5.62 9.88
CA PRO A 154 -0.14 5.56 11.34
C PRO A 154 -1.37 6.13 12.06
N HIS A 155 -2.12 6.99 11.37
CA HIS A 155 -3.35 7.59 11.86
C HIS A 155 -4.52 6.98 11.10
N ALA A 156 -5.25 6.05 11.75
CA ALA A 156 -6.38 5.32 11.17
C ALA A 156 -7.49 6.20 10.54
N SER A 157 -7.49 7.51 10.78
CA SER A 157 -8.44 8.50 10.24
C SER A 157 -7.90 9.38 9.10
N GLU A 158 -6.74 9.08 8.52
CA GLU A 158 -6.13 9.92 7.47
C GLU A 158 -6.83 9.82 6.11
N TRP A 159 -7.34 8.64 5.75
CA TRP A 159 -7.95 8.40 4.44
C TRP A 159 -9.48 8.42 4.52
N GLN A 160 -10.09 9.31 3.74
CA GLN A 160 -11.51 9.25 3.39
C GLN A 160 -11.68 8.50 2.07
N ILE A 161 -12.86 7.91 1.88
CA ILE A 161 -13.19 7.15 0.67
C ILE A 161 -14.24 7.92 -0.11
N GLY A 162 -14.09 7.93 -1.42
CA GLY A 162 -15.13 8.33 -2.35
C GLY A 162 -15.12 7.45 -3.58
N TRP A 163 -16.13 7.58 -4.42
CA TRP A 163 -16.27 6.82 -5.66
C TRP A 163 -16.97 7.65 -6.72
N ARG A 164 -16.68 7.34 -7.99
CA ARG A 164 -17.27 7.96 -9.16
C ARG A 164 -17.69 6.87 -10.14
N LEU A 165 -18.99 6.85 -10.44
CA LEU A 165 -19.58 6.15 -11.57
C LEU A 165 -19.66 7.11 -12.75
N GLN A 166 -19.00 6.74 -13.85
CA GLN A 166 -19.06 7.38 -15.15
C GLN A 166 -19.86 6.50 -16.12
N ASP A 167 -20.95 7.02 -16.66
CA ASP A 167 -21.68 6.48 -17.80
C ASP A 167 -21.03 7.05 -19.06
N THR A 168 -20.34 6.21 -19.84
CA THR A 168 -19.41 6.69 -20.88
C THR A 168 -20.05 6.74 -22.26
N GLU A 169 -20.69 5.65 -22.69
CA GLU A 169 -21.36 5.54 -24.00
C GLU A 169 -22.32 4.34 -23.94
N ASP A 170 -23.49 4.42 -24.56
CA ASP A 170 -24.47 3.31 -24.65
C ASP A 170 -24.53 2.73 -26.08
N THR A 171 -23.99 3.43 -27.09
CA THR A 171 -23.95 3.06 -28.51
C THR A 171 -22.58 2.52 -28.90
N TYR A 172 -22.49 1.21 -29.16
CA TYR A 172 -21.23 0.48 -29.41
C TYR A 172 -20.16 0.54 -28.31
N PRO A 173 -20.53 0.46 -27.02
CA PRO A 173 -19.58 0.71 -25.95
C PRO A 173 -18.50 -0.37 -25.83
N ASP A 174 -17.28 0.09 -25.56
CA ASP A 174 -16.07 -0.74 -25.55
C ASP A 174 -15.05 -0.32 -24.49
N SER A 175 -15.50 0.25 -23.35
CA SER A 175 -14.62 0.49 -22.20
C SER A 175 -13.98 -0.81 -21.71
N ARG A 176 -12.68 -0.76 -21.43
CA ARG A 176 -11.82 -1.94 -21.16
C ARG A 176 -10.84 -1.67 -20.04
N HIS A 177 -10.22 -2.73 -19.53
CA HIS A 177 -9.13 -2.63 -18.57
C HIS A 177 -8.05 -3.69 -18.83
N SER A 178 -6.89 -3.51 -18.19
CA SER A 178 -5.79 -4.49 -18.25
C SER A 178 -6.19 -5.86 -17.68
N ASN A 179 -5.59 -6.94 -18.20
CA ASN A 179 -5.85 -8.31 -17.73
C ASN A 179 -5.54 -8.50 -16.24
N SER A 180 -4.45 -7.88 -15.76
CA SER A 180 -4.15 -7.75 -14.33
C SER A 180 -4.82 -6.47 -13.83
N PHE A 181 -5.66 -6.58 -12.80
CA PHE A 181 -6.48 -5.45 -12.36
C PHE A 181 -6.77 -5.53 -10.85
N HIS A 182 -6.01 -4.76 -10.08
CA HIS A 182 -6.09 -4.73 -8.62
C HIS A 182 -6.67 -3.40 -8.08
N ILE A 183 -6.96 -2.44 -8.96
CA ILE A 183 -7.67 -1.22 -8.60
C ILE A 183 -9.12 -1.55 -8.18
N ASP A 184 -9.65 -0.81 -7.21
CA ASP A 184 -11.05 -0.89 -6.80
C ASP A 184 -11.93 -0.14 -7.79
N ALA A 185 -12.17 -0.80 -8.93
CA ALA A 185 -13.03 -0.33 -9.98
C ALA A 185 -13.82 -1.48 -10.62
N VAL A 186 -15.01 -1.15 -11.11
CA VAL A 186 -15.83 -1.99 -11.99
C VAL A 186 -15.86 -1.30 -13.34
N VAL A 187 -15.34 -1.98 -14.36
CA VAL A 187 -15.28 -1.49 -15.74
C VAL A 187 -16.19 -2.38 -16.56
N LEU A 188 -17.40 -1.90 -16.82
CA LEU A 188 -18.29 -2.48 -17.83
C LEU A 188 -18.12 -1.71 -19.13
N LYS A 189 -18.67 -2.24 -20.22
CA LYS A 189 -18.54 -1.63 -21.55
C LYS A 189 -19.01 -0.17 -21.58
N SER A 190 -20.20 0.10 -21.01
CA SER A 190 -20.83 1.42 -21.05
C SER A 190 -20.57 2.28 -19.81
N HIS A 191 -19.98 1.73 -18.75
CA HIS A 191 -19.76 2.50 -17.54
C HIS A 191 -18.57 2.01 -16.72
N VAL A 192 -17.93 2.98 -16.08
CA VAL A 192 -16.80 2.77 -15.19
C VAL A 192 -17.10 3.34 -13.81
N ASN A 193 -17.11 2.49 -12.80
CA ASN A 193 -17.14 2.92 -11.41
C ASN A 193 -15.75 2.74 -10.79
N ARG A 194 -15.17 3.79 -10.22
CA ARG A 194 -13.84 3.74 -9.57
C ARG A 194 -13.85 4.43 -8.22
N SER A 195 -13.09 3.88 -7.28
CA SER A 195 -12.96 4.41 -5.92
C SER A 195 -11.64 5.14 -5.68
N PHE A 196 -11.66 6.08 -4.74
CA PHE A 196 -10.55 6.93 -4.35
C PHE A 196 -10.25 6.83 -2.86
N CYS A 197 -8.99 7.04 -2.52
CA CYS A 197 -8.52 7.28 -1.17
C CYS A 197 -8.03 8.72 -1.07
N ILE A 198 -8.73 9.55 -0.30
CA ILE A 198 -8.46 10.99 -0.19
C ILE A 198 -7.89 11.33 1.19
N LYS A 199 -6.68 11.88 1.19
CA LYS A 199 -6.09 12.55 2.35
C LYS A 199 -6.50 14.02 2.30
N HIS A 200 -7.52 14.37 3.08
CA HIS A 200 -8.12 15.71 3.11
C HIS A 200 -7.60 16.60 4.26
N VAL A 201 -6.85 16.04 5.21
CA VAL A 201 -6.22 16.79 6.30
C VAL A 201 -4.74 16.48 6.31
N ASP A 202 -3.92 17.53 6.23
CA ASP A 202 -2.50 17.42 6.51
C ASP A 202 -2.27 17.70 8.00
N LYS A 203 -2.14 16.63 8.80
CA LYS A 203 -1.77 16.78 10.20
C LYS A 203 -0.29 17.12 10.25
N VAL A 204 0.00 18.42 10.32
CA VAL A 204 1.35 18.98 10.38
C VAL A 204 2.15 18.27 11.48
N SER A 205 3.00 17.34 11.09
CA SER A 205 4.12 16.92 11.92
C SER A 205 5.27 17.89 11.67
N THR A 206 6.11 18.11 12.68
CA THR A 206 7.37 18.87 12.59
C THR A 206 8.40 18.25 11.62
N GLU A 207 8.03 17.18 10.90
CA GLU A 207 8.86 16.37 9.99
C GLU A 207 8.11 16.09 8.67
N ALA A 208 7.37 17.08 8.16
CA ALA A 208 6.63 16.97 6.90
C ALA A 208 7.56 16.57 5.73
N LYS A 209 7.48 15.30 5.30
CA LYS A 209 8.28 14.81 4.17
C LYS A 209 7.69 15.32 2.85
N PRO A 210 8.53 15.87 1.94
CA PRO A 210 8.08 16.25 0.61
C PRO A 210 7.90 15.02 -0.27
N TRP A 211 7.11 15.17 -1.34
CA TRP A 211 7.03 14.13 -2.37
C TRP A 211 8.39 13.95 -3.09
N PRO A 212 8.86 12.70 -3.28
CA PRO A 212 10.13 12.42 -3.95
C PRO A 212 10.18 12.98 -5.37
N LYS A 213 11.36 13.33 -5.88
CA LYS A 213 11.55 13.63 -7.31
C LYS A 213 11.28 12.36 -8.14
N GLY A 214 10.68 12.52 -9.30
CA GLY A 214 10.22 11.41 -10.14
C GLY A 214 9.25 11.87 -11.22
N GLN A 215 8.61 10.92 -11.90
CA GLN A 215 7.62 11.16 -12.95
C GLN A 215 6.34 10.36 -12.68
N TYR A 216 5.37 11.01 -12.05
CA TYR A 216 4.11 10.39 -11.64
C TYR A 216 3.07 11.44 -11.24
N CYS A 217 1.80 11.05 -11.23
CA CYS A 217 0.69 11.89 -10.82
C CYS A 217 -0.12 11.26 -9.68
N ILE A 218 -0.79 12.13 -8.93
CA ILE A 218 -1.77 11.81 -7.91
C ILE A 218 -3.00 12.69 -8.12
N TYR A 219 -4.14 12.33 -7.53
CA TYR A 219 -5.34 13.16 -7.61
C TYR A 219 -5.16 14.43 -6.78
N LYS A 220 -5.59 15.57 -7.32
CA LYS A 220 -5.56 16.84 -6.60
C LYS A 220 -6.64 16.85 -5.52
N LYS A 221 -6.29 17.42 -4.35
CA LYS A 221 -7.25 17.79 -3.32
C LYS A 221 -6.80 19.08 -2.64
N GLY A 222 -7.50 20.19 -2.86
CA GLY A 222 -7.05 21.50 -2.41
C GLY A 222 -5.80 21.97 -3.15
N VAL A 223 -4.79 22.45 -2.43
CA VAL A 223 -3.53 22.91 -3.03
C VAL A 223 -2.61 21.71 -3.30
N CYS A 224 -2.01 21.65 -4.49
CA CYS A 224 -1.06 20.59 -4.81
C CYS A 224 0.11 20.56 -3.81
N PRO A 225 0.54 19.37 -3.35
CA PRO A 225 1.72 19.24 -2.50
C PRO A 225 2.97 19.87 -3.12
N VAL A 226 3.90 20.32 -2.28
CA VAL A 226 5.05 21.12 -2.70
C VAL A 226 5.86 20.42 -3.81
N GLY A 227 5.99 21.13 -4.93
CA GLY A 227 6.73 20.72 -6.11
C GLY A 227 6.01 19.71 -7.02
N LEU A 228 4.71 19.50 -6.82
CA LEU A 228 3.86 18.91 -7.84
C LEU A 228 3.20 20.03 -8.64
N SER A 229 3.06 19.83 -9.95
CA SER A 229 2.41 20.75 -10.87
C SER A 229 0.97 20.31 -11.15
N GLU A 230 0.06 21.27 -11.28
CA GLU A 230 -1.36 21.00 -11.50
C GLU A 230 -1.67 20.77 -12.98
N GLY A 231 -2.72 20.01 -13.24
CA GLY A 231 -3.39 19.86 -14.52
C GLY A 231 -4.72 19.13 -14.36
N PHE A 232 -5.43 18.91 -15.46
CA PHE A 232 -6.70 18.19 -15.45
C PHE A 232 -6.90 17.35 -16.71
N ILE A 233 -7.80 16.38 -16.61
CA ILE A 233 -8.39 15.67 -17.74
C ILE A 233 -9.91 15.81 -17.61
N LYS A 234 -10.56 16.18 -18.70
CA LYS A 234 -12.01 16.21 -18.90
C LYS A 234 -12.36 15.11 -19.89
N TRP A 235 -13.27 14.24 -19.48
CA TRP A 235 -13.95 13.27 -20.31
C TRP A 235 -15.35 13.81 -20.61
N ASP A 236 -15.67 13.91 -21.90
CA ASP A 236 -17.03 14.15 -22.40
C ASP A 236 -17.79 12.82 -22.30
N ASP A 237 -18.43 12.64 -21.14
CA ASP A 237 -19.24 11.46 -20.84
C ASP A 237 -20.58 11.55 -21.64
N GLU A 238 -21.47 10.54 -21.51
CA GLU A 238 -22.71 10.47 -22.30
C GLU A 238 -23.64 11.69 -22.11
N ASP A 239 -24.15 12.26 -23.20
CA ASP A 239 -25.02 13.45 -23.14
C ASP A 239 -26.51 13.12 -22.93
N THR A 240 -26.97 11.93 -23.30
CA THR A 240 -28.38 11.50 -23.21
C THR A 240 -28.57 10.40 -22.17
N ASN A 241 -29.62 10.45 -21.33
CA ASN A 241 -29.89 9.42 -20.29
C ASN A 241 -28.74 9.11 -19.30
N ASN A 242 -27.77 10.01 -19.21
CA ASN A 242 -26.60 9.90 -18.36
C ASN A 242 -26.92 9.53 -16.90
N LYS A 243 -26.38 8.40 -16.44
CA LYS A 243 -26.55 7.89 -15.06
C LYS A 243 -25.33 8.13 -14.18
N ASN A 244 -24.51 9.11 -14.52
CA ASN A 244 -23.39 9.59 -13.74
C ASN A 244 -23.77 9.75 -12.27
N ASN A 245 -22.97 9.17 -11.40
CA ASN A 245 -23.18 9.26 -9.96
C ASN A 245 -21.85 9.30 -9.21
N ASN A 246 -21.87 9.82 -7.99
CA ASN A 246 -20.69 9.86 -7.14
C ASN A 246 -21.08 9.87 -5.66
N GLY A 247 -20.12 9.58 -4.79
CA GLY A 247 -20.34 9.62 -3.35
C GLY A 247 -19.06 9.64 -2.55
N GLY A 248 -19.18 10.00 -1.26
CA GLY A 248 -18.05 10.12 -0.35
C GLY A 248 -17.18 11.35 -0.66
N THR A 249 -15.87 11.23 -0.43
CA THR A 249 -14.92 12.34 -0.65
C THR A 249 -14.18 12.15 -1.97
N LEU A 250 -14.30 13.13 -2.86
CA LEU A 250 -13.72 13.07 -4.21
C LEU A 250 -12.45 13.92 -4.33
N PRO A 251 -11.61 13.62 -5.34
CA PRO A 251 -10.65 14.59 -5.88
C PRO A 251 -11.29 15.92 -6.23
N ASP A 252 -10.46 16.93 -6.45
CA ASP A 252 -10.92 18.19 -7.04
C ASP A 252 -11.26 17.95 -8.52
N GLY A 253 -12.43 18.43 -8.93
CA GLY A 253 -12.98 18.15 -10.25
C GLY A 253 -14.37 18.75 -10.44
N ILE A 254 -14.94 18.49 -11.61
CA ILE A 254 -16.34 18.78 -11.95
C ILE A 254 -16.97 17.42 -12.26
N TYR A 255 -18.07 17.11 -11.56
CA TYR A 255 -18.75 15.81 -11.61
C TYR A 255 -20.21 16.01 -11.97
N ASP A 256 -20.45 16.67 -13.09
CA ASP A 256 -21.78 16.95 -13.62
C ASP A 256 -22.16 15.90 -14.67
N LYS A 257 -22.69 16.33 -15.82
CA LYS A 257 -22.92 15.45 -16.97
C LYS A 257 -21.60 14.95 -17.54
N ASP A 258 -20.54 15.77 -17.50
CA ASP A 258 -19.20 15.38 -17.93
C ASP A 258 -18.36 15.05 -16.69
N THR A 259 -17.17 14.48 -16.89
CA THR A 259 -16.25 14.26 -15.78
C THR A 259 -14.94 14.98 -16.02
N ARG A 260 -14.66 15.99 -15.19
CA ARG A 260 -13.32 16.60 -15.08
C ARG A 260 -12.68 16.20 -13.77
N ILE A 261 -11.47 15.65 -13.81
CA ILE A 261 -10.66 15.38 -12.62
C ILE A 261 -9.35 16.14 -12.71
N SER A 262 -8.97 16.78 -11.61
CA SER A 262 -7.71 17.51 -11.47
C SER A 262 -6.64 16.65 -10.80
N PHE A 263 -5.40 16.89 -11.20
CA PHE A 263 -4.23 16.10 -10.81
C PHE A 263 -3.11 17.01 -10.31
N CYS A 264 -2.24 16.42 -9.51
CA CYS A 264 -0.95 16.98 -9.12
C CYS A 264 0.13 16.01 -9.58
N CYS A 265 1.07 16.47 -10.40
CA CYS A 265 2.10 15.62 -10.99
C CYS A 265 3.50 16.06 -10.59
N ARG A 266 4.34 15.10 -10.24
CA ARG A 266 5.78 15.28 -10.19
C ARG A 266 6.32 15.08 -11.60
N THR A 267 7.06 16.08 -12.09
CA THR A 267 7.53 16.11 -13.49
C THR A 267 9.06 16.13 -13.59
N ASN A 268 9.76 16.25 -12.44
CA ASN A 268 11.20 16.36 -12.35
C ASN A 268 11.83 15.12 -11.68
N GLY A 269 12.61 14.36 -12.45
CA GLY A 269 13.26 13.12 -12.02
C GLY A 269 13.12 12.06 -13.12
N ASN A 270 13.51 10.81 -12.81
CA ASN A 270 13.39 9.68 -13.73
C ASN A 270 12.54 8.59 -13.09
N LYS A 271 11.51 8.12 -13.80
CA LYS A 271 10.67 6.98 -13.42
C LYS A 271 11.43 5.68 -13.15
N SER A 272 12.64 5.52 -13.71
CA SER A 272 13.51 4.36 -13.49
C SER A 272 14.28 4.40 -12.16
N ASP A 273 14.40 5.58 -11.54
CA ASP A 273 15.06 5.75 -10.25
C ASP A 273 14.04 5.46 -9.13
N PRO A 274 14.23 4.41 -8.31
CA PRO A 274 13.24 4.06 -7.30
C PRO A 274 13.05 5.17 -6.26
N ILE A 275 11.79 5.53 -5.99
CA ILE A 275 11.44 6.48 -4.93
C ILE A 275 11.02 5.77 -3.65
N THR A 276 11.29 6.37 -2.50
CA THR A 276 10.88 5.82 -1.20
C THR A 276 9.49 6.33 -0.83
N LEU A 277 8.53 5.41 -0.72
CA LEU A 277 7.16 5.64 -0.22
C LEU A 277 6.76 4.47 0.71
N PRO A 278 5.72 4.61 1.56
CA PRO A 278 5.22 3.51 2.38
C PRO A 278 4.66 2.37 1.51
N VAL A 279 5.11 1.12 1.75
CA VAL A 279 4.79 -0.07 0.93
C VAL A 279 4.06 -1.16 1.72
N GLU A 280 3.63 -0.87 2.95
CA GLU A 280 2.94 -1.82 3.84
C GLU A 280 1.59 -2.28 3.26
N LYS A 281 0.96 -1.44 2.42
CA LYS A 281 -0.22 -1.78 1.64
C LYS A 281 -0.06 -1.33 0.19
N PRO A 282 -0.67 -2.06 -0.78
CA PRO A 282 -0.68 -1.65 -2.17
C PRO A 282 -1.25 -0.24 -2.36
N PHE A 283 -0.63 0.52 -3.27
CA PHE A 283 -1.07 1.85 -3.67
C PHE A 283 -0.77 2.05 -5.16
N TYR A 284 -1.34 3.13 -5.73
CA TYR A 284 -1.13 3.48 -7.13
C TYR A 284 -0.54 4.88 -7.24
N LEU A 285 0.39 5.01 -8.18
CA LEU A 285 0.75 6.28 -8.78
C LEU A 285 0.30 6.23 -10.24
N LEU A 286 -0.17 7.36 -10.75
CA LEU A 286 -0.59 7.46 -12.14
C LEU A 286 0.66 7.79 -12.98
N ALA A 287 0.87 7.08 -14.09
CA ALA A 287 2.04 7.30 -14.94
C ALA A 287 2.05 8.72 -15.53
N TYR A 288 3.23 9.28 -15.81
CA TYR A 288 3.39 10.63 -16.38
C TYR A 288 4.34 10.60 -17.59
N GLY A 289 3.95 11.26 -18.67
CA GLY A 289 4.75 11.40 -19.91
C GLY A 289 4.93 10.13 -20.75
N SER A 290 4.66 8.94 -20.21
CA SER A 290 4.70 7.65 -20.90
C SER A 290 3.86 6.60 -20.14
N SER A 291 3.63 5.43 -20.73
CA SER A 291 2.97 4.31 -20.04
C SER A 291 3.78 3.74 -18.88
N GLU A 292 5.12 3.83 -18.93
CA GLU A 292 5.99 3.32 -17.88
C GLU A 292 5.77 4.04 -16.54
N CYS A 293 5.49 3.26 -15.49
CA CYS A 293 5.26 3.74 -14.14
C CYS A 293 6.58 4.08 -13.39
N GLN A 294 6.49 5.02 -12.45
CA GLN A 294 7.54 5.32 -11.48
C GLN A 294 7.86 4.10 -10.60
N LYS A 295 9.13 3.68 -10.56
CA LYS A 295 9.60 2.63 -9.64
C LYS A 295 9.57 3.13 -8.20
N VAL A 296 9.18 2.25 -7.28
CA VAL A 296 9.16 2.49 -5.83
C VAL A 296 10.09 1.50 -5.16
N GLU A 297 10.94 1.99 -4.27
CA GLU A 297 11.87 1.16 -3.51
C GLU A 297 11.09 0.13 -2.66
N ARG A 298 11.53 -1.14 -2.71
CA ARG A 298 10.91 -2.27 -2.00
C ARG A 298 9.46 -2.56 -2.38
N ALA A 299 9.00 -2.11 -3.55
CA ALA A 299 7.73 -2.49 -4.14
C ALA A 299 7.91 -3.18 -5.50
N LEU A 300 7.02 -4.12 -5.81
CA LEU A 300 6.84 -4.63 -7.17
C LEU A 300 5.67 -3.88 -7.80
N GLY A 301 5.92 -3.22 -8.92
CA GLY A 301 4.91 -2.49 -9.68
C GLY A 301 4.40 -3.30 -10.86
N THR A 302 3.09 -3.27 -11.09
CA THR A 302 2.42 -3.79 -12.29
C THR A 302 1.73 -2.63 -12.99
N GLU A 303 1.90 -2.50 -14.29
CA GLU A 303 1.16 -1.52 -15.10
C GLU A 303 -0.30 -1.99 -15.24
N GLU A 304 -1.24 -1.10 -14.90
CA GLU A 304 -2.67 -1.31 -15.05
C GLU A 304 -3.29 -0.10 -15.74
N TYR A 305 -4.32 -0.32 -16.55
CA TYR A 305 -5.03 0.75 -17.25
C TYR A 305 -6.54 0.53 -17.23
N ILE A 306 -7.25 1.65 -17.35
CA ILE A 306 -8.67 1.70 -17.73
C ILE A 306 -8.72 2.50 -19.03
N GLN A 307 -9.31 1.92 -20.05
CA GLN A 307 -9.67 2.57 -21.30
C GLN A 307 -11.13 3.00 -21.18
N TYR A 308 -11.37 4.28 -21.39
CA TYR A 308 -12.69 4.87 -21.43
C TYR A 308 -13.10 4.98 -22.90
N ASP A 309 -14.27 4.46 -23.21
CA ASP A 309 -14.93 4.63 -24.50
C ASP A 309 -16.02 5.68 -24.32
N ASN A 310 -15.63 6.93 -24.56
CA ASN A 310 -16.43 8.13 -24.36
C ASN A 310 -17.35 8.40 -25.56
N GLU A 311 -18.19 9.43 -25.45
CA GLU A 311 -19.13 9.85 -26.49
C GLU A 311 -18.48 9.95 -27.88
N ASP A 312 -19.08 9.28 -28.87
CA ASP A 312 -18.60 9.28 -30.25
C ASP A 312 -18.99 10.55 -31.02
N SER A 313 -20.03 11.27 -30.56
CA SER A 313 -20.61 12.41 -31.28
C SER A 313 -20.36 13.75 -30.56
N LYS A 314 -19.66 14.69 -31.24
CA LYS A 314 -19.26 16.00 -30.68
C LYS A 314 -18.38 15.93 -29.42
N ASN A 315 -17.59 14.86 -29.30
CA ASN A 315 -16.62 14.65 -28.24
C ASN A 315 -15.78 15.92 -27.98
N SER A 316 -15.90 16.45 -26.77
CA SER A 316 -15.22 17.62 -26.25
C SER A 316 -14.25 17.27 -25.10
N ASP A 317 -13.62 16.09 -25.16
CA ASP A 317 -12.51 15.69 -24.30
C ASP A 317 -11.42 16.76 -24.29
N GLU A 318 -10.96 17.15 -23.10
CA GLU A 318 -10.02 18.25 -22.91
C GLU A 318 -8.99 17.90 -21.83
N TRP A 319 -7.77 18.38 -21.98
CA TRP A 319 -6.76 18.29 -20.94
C TRP A 319 -5.85 19.52 -20.95
N GLU A 320 -5.38 19.91 -19.78
CA GLU A 320 -4.45 21.03 -19.63
C GLU A 320 -3.46 20.77 -18.49
N GLY A 321 -2.30 21.42 -18.55
CA GLY A 321 -1.30 21.36 -17.49
C GLY A 321 -0.65 19.99 -17.34
N SER A 322 -0.25 19.65 -16.12
CA SER A 322 0.37 18.36 -15.82
C SER A 322 -0.68 17.33 -15.41
N HIS A 323 -0.84 16.29 -16.23
CA HIS A 323 -1.82 15.24 -16.02
C HIS A 323 -1.21 13.84 -16.26
N PRO A 324 -1.88 12.75 -15.82
CA PRO A 324 -1.48 11.39 -16.11
C PRO A 324 -1.31 11.13 -17.61
N PHE A 325 -0.40 10.21 -17.95
CA PHE A 325 -0.22 9.77 -19.32
C PHE A 325 -1.51 9.14 -19.87
N MET A 326 -1.87 9.56 -21.08
CA MET A 326 -2.97 9.00 -21.86
C MET A 326 -2.39 8.40 -23.14
N LYS A 327 -2.87 7.21 -23.50
CA LYS A 327 -2.54 6.57 -24.75
C LYS A 327 -3.69 6.81 -25.72
N TYR A 328 -3.39 7.49 -26.82
CA TYR A 328 -4.32 7.74 -27.92
C TYR A 328 -4.29 6.60 -28.94
#